data_AF-A0A9R1RY38-F1
#
_entry.id   AF-A0A9R1RY38-F1
#
_cell.length_a   1.000
_cell.length_b   1.000
_cell.length_c   1.000
_cell.angle_alpha   90.00
_cell.angle_beta   90.00
_cell.angle_gamma   90.00
#
_symmetry.space_group_name_H-M   'P 1'
#
loop_
_entity.id
_entity.type
_entity.pdbx_description
1 polymer ?
#
loop_
_entity_poly.entity_id
_entity_poly.type
_entity_poly.pdbx_seq_one_letter_code
_entity_poly.pdbx_strand_id
1 'polypeptide(L)'
;MNSVLMLVRLLFLICLILAASTTGEADGQLVYSGFTGANLTLDGAATVTPDGLLELTNGTDQQKGHAFYPTPVRFAGSPGGAVQSFSASFVFAIQSIYTDLSAHGMAFVVASSTNFSSALPGQLLGLTDIQNNGNGSNHFFAVELDTIQNKEFDDLNANHAGANVNGLRSLQSYYAGYFDDEDGNFRNLSLISREAMQVWVDYDHRVAQITVTMAPINVRRPAKPLFTATHNLTTAVTDVAYVGFSSATGTINVRHYVLGWSFAMNGPAPAIDIAKLPKLPRMGPKPRSKVLDIVLPIASGVFVLTLGTIVLLVLQRRFRYAELREDWEVEFGPQRFSYKDLYRATEGFSDTHLLGIGGFGRVYKGILPVSTRMEVAVKKVAHDSKQGIKEFISETER
;
A
#
# COMPACT_ATOMS: atom_id res chain seq x y z
N MET A 1 13.75 10.44 52.36
CA MET A 1 13.83 10.34 50.88
C MET A 1 14.17 8.94 50.35
N ASN A 2 14.79 8.03 51.13
CA ASN A 2 15.23 6.73 50.60
C ASN A 2 14.13 5.65 50.51
N SER A 3 13.13 5.67 51.40
CA SER A 3 12.12 4.61 51.46
C SER A 3 11.13 4.65 50.28
N VAL A 4 10.79 5.85 49.81
CA VAL A 4 9.89 6.04 48.65
C VAL A 4 10.60 5.62 47.36
N LEU A 5 11.87 5.97 47.19
CA LEU A 5 12.65 5.57 46.02
C LEU A 5 12.85 4.05 45.96
N MET A 6 13.01 3.40 47.12
CA MET A 6 13.14 1.94 47.21
C MET A 6 11.81 1.24 46.88
N LEU A 7 10.68 1.79 47.33
CA LEU A 7 9.34 1.28 46.99
C LEU A 7 9.04 1.42 45.49
N VAL A 8 9.41 2.55 44.88
CA VAL A 8 9.24 2.77 43.44
C VAL A 8 10.12 1.80 42.64
N ARG A 9 11.36 1.55 43.05
CA ARG A 9 12.23 0.55 42.40
C ARG A 9 11.69 -0.87 42.55
N LEU A 10 11.15 -1.22 43.72
CA LEU A 10 10.53 -2.52 43.96
C LEU A 10 9.26 -2.71 43.11
N LEU A 11 8.41 -1.69 43.02
CA LEU A 11 7.24 -1.68 42.14
C LEU A 11 7.65 -1.78 40.67
N PHE A 12 8.71 -1.09 40.26
CA PHE A 12 9.23 -1.18 38.89
C PHE A 12 9.81 -2.57 38.58
N LEU A 13 10.49 -3.19 39.56
CA LEU A 13 11.00 -4.56 39.44
C LEU A 13 9.87 -5.58 39.41
N ILE A 14 8.84 -5.41 40.23
CA ILE A 14 7.62 -6.24 40.23
C ILE A 14 6.86 -6.07 38.91
N CYS A 15 6.75 -4.85 38.38
CA CYS A 15 6.18 -4.60 37.05
C CYS A 15 7.04 -5.20 35.92
N LEU A 16 8.38 -5.21 36.05
CA LEU A 16 9.28 -5.89 35.11
C LEU A 16 9.15 -7.42 35.20
N ILE A 17 8.95 -7.98 36.39
CA ILE A 17 8.73 -9.42 36.60
C ILE A 17 7.33 -9.83 36.09
N LEU A 18 6.30 -8.99 36.29
CA LEU A 18 4.94 -9.17 35.75
C LEU A 18 4.86 -8.93 34.23
N ALA A 19 5.74 -8.08 33.68
CA ALA A 19 5.89 -7.92 32.23
C ALA A 19 6.74 -9.04 31.60
N ALA A 20 7.63 -9.66 32.38
CA ALA A 20 8.40 -10.85 31.98
C ALA A 20 7.62 -12.16 32.15
N SER A 21 6.45 -12.15 32.80
CA SER A 21 5.45 -13.21 32.66
C SER A 21 4.62 -13.00 31.39
N THR A 22 5.28 -13.04 30.23
CA THR A 22 4.61 -13.29 28.96
C THR A 22 4.08 -14.71 29.00
N THR A 23 2.75 -14.85 28.97
CA THR A 23 1.99 -16.06 28.62
C THR A 23 2.61 -17.37 29.10
N GLY A 24 2.10 -17.92 30.20
CA GLY A 24 2.24 -19.35 30.45
C GLY A 24 1.61 -20.11 29.29
N GLU A 25 2.42 -20.47 28.28
CA GLU A 25 2.08 -21.48 27.30
C GLU A 25 1.92 -22.78 28.09
N ALA A 26 0.67 -23.24 28.19
CA ALA A 26 0.39 -24.56 28.71
C ALA A 26 1.19 -25.57 27.87
N ASP A 27 1.85 -26.50 28.55
CA ASP A 27 2.74 -27.50 27.97
C ASP A 27 2.15 -28.10 26.68
N GLY A 28 2.69 -27.69 25.52
CA GLY A 28 2.27 -28.17 24.20
C GLY A 28 1.21 -27.36 23.43
N GLN A 29 0.87 -26.12 23.81
CA GLN A 29 -0.04 -25.25 23.05
C GLN A 29 0.56 -23.86 22.74
N LEU A 30 0.36 -23.38 21.51
CA LEU A 30 0.79 -22.04 21.07
C LEU A 30 -0.21 -21.40 20.10
N VAL A 31 -0.22 -20.06 20.04
CA VAL A 31 -0.97 -19.28 19.05
C VAL A 31 -0.29 -17.94 18.73
N TYR A 32 -0.10 -17.69 17.44
CA TYR A 32 0.39 -16.46 16.82
C TYR A 32 -0.67 -15.93 15.86
N SER A 33 -1.20 -14.75 16.15
CA SER A 33 -2.08 -14.00 15.23
C SER A 33 -1.31 -12.79 14.71
N GLY A 34 -0.31 -13.07 13.89
CA GLY A 34 0.83 -12.18 13.62
C GLY A 34 2.05 -12.53 14.45
N PHE A 35 3.22 -12.09 13.97
CA PHE A 35 4.54 -12.46 14.51
C PHE A 35 5.34 -11.28 15.07
N THR A 36 4.75 -10.10 15.22
CA THR A 36 5.43 -8.94 15.82
C THR A 36 5.92 -9.28 17.23
N GLY A 37 7.25 -9.27 17.43
CA GLY A 37 7.87 -9.62 18.70
C GLY A 37 7.83 -11.12 19.03
N ALA A 38 7.43 -11.99 18.10
CA ALA A 38 7.45 -13.43 18.29
C ALA A 38 8.90 -13.93 18.38
N ASN A 39 9.16 -14.81 19.35
CA ASN A 39 10.45 -15.47 19.51
C ASN A 39 10.45 -16.77 18.69
N LEU A 40 11.06 -16.76 17.52
CA LEU A 40 11.19 -17.91 16.63
C LEU A 40 12.66 -18.23 16.37
N THR A 41 12.98 -19.52 16.20
CA THR A 41 14.26 -19.95 15.64
C THR A 41 14.17 -19.86 14.13
N LEU A 42 14.91 -18.93 13.54
CA LEU A 42 14.92 -18.66 12.10
C LEU A 42 16.25 -19.13 11.48
N ASP A 43 16.17 -19.77 10.32
CA ASP A 43 17.32 -20.18 9.50
C ASP A 43 17.09 -19.84 8.02
N GLY A 44 18.20 -19.72 7.28
CA GLY A 44 18.18 -19.37 5.86
C GLY A 44 17.60 -17.99 5.60
N ALA A 45 16.64 -17.90 4.66
CA ALA A 45 16.00 -16.66 4.24
C ALA A 45 14.88 -16.18 5.18
N ALA A 46 14.50 -16.99 6.17
CA ALA A 46 13.33 -16.72 7.00
C ALA A 46 13.53 -15.49 7.89
N THR A 47 12.54 -14.60 7.91
CA THR A 47 12.55 -13.38 8.71
C THR A 47 11.14 -12.99 9.15
N VAL A 48 11.04 -12.23 10.24
CA VAL A 48 9.79 -11.56 10.63
C VAL A 48 9.84 -10.12 10.13
N THR A 49 8.87 -9.74 9.29
CA THR A 49 8.79 -8.38 8.76
C THR A 49 8.39 -7.38 9.86
N PRO A 50 8.67 -6.07 9.68
CA PRO A 50 8.25 -5.05 10.65
C PRO A 50 6.74 -5.03 10.92
N ASP A 51 5.94 -5.41 9.94
CA ASP A 51 4.47 -5.49 10.03
C ASP A 51 3.98 -6.80 10.66
N GLY A 52 4.88 -7.71 11.05
CA GLY A 52 4.54 -8.94 11.76
C GLY A 52 4.21 -10.14 10.87
N LEU A 53 4.62 -10.15 9.59
CA LEU A 53 4.55 -11.35 8.74
C LEU A 53 5.77 -12.23 9.00
N LEU A 54 5.59 -13.54 9.04
CA LEU A 54 6.70 -14.46 8.91
C LEU A 54 6.95 -14.72 7.42
N GLU A 55 7.99 -14.12 6.86
CA GLU A 55 8.45 -14.31 5.49
C GLU A 55 9.45 -15.46 5.47
N LEU A 56 9.06 -16.65 4.98
CA LEU A 56 9.95 -17.81 4.90
C LEU A 56 10.99 -17.65 3.79
N THR A 57 10.58 -17.06 2.66
CA THR A 57 11.49 -16.70 1.56
C THR A 57 11.09 -15.36 0.95
N ASN A 58 12.08 -14.59 0.49
CA ASN A 58 11.90 -13.21 0.01
C ASN A 58 11.86 -13.07 -1.52
N GLY A 59 11.89 -14.19 -2.26
CA GLY A 59 11.90 -14.24 -3.72
C GLY A 59 13.28 -14.15 -4.37
N THR A 60 14.37 -14.17 -3.60
CA THR A 60 15.73 -14.32 -4.14
C THR A 60 15.95 -15.73 -4.68
N ASP A 61 16.75 -15.84 -5.74
CA ASP A 61 17.02 -17.10 -6.43
C ASP A 61 17.64 -18.16 -5.51
N GLN A 62 17.12 -19.39 -5.61
CA GLN A 62 17.64 -20.60 -4.96
C GLN A 62 17.91 -20.44 -3.45
N GLN A 63 16.93 -19.92 -2.72
CA GLN A 63 16.98 -19.85 -1.26
C GLN A 63 16.09 -20.89 -0.62
N LYS A 64 16.41 -21.20 0.63
CA LYS A 64 15.56 -21.93 1.56
C LYS A 64 15.42 -21.11 2.84
N GLY A 65 14.32 -21.26 3.54
CA GLY A 65 14.13 -20.63 4.83
C GLY A 65 13.28 -21.50 5.74
N HIS A 66 13.62 -21.43 7.02
CA HIS A 66 13.01 -22.24 8.06
C HIS A 66 12.67 -21.38 9.26
N ALA A 67 11.52 -21.67 9.86
CA ALA A 67 11.07 -20.99 11.06
C ALA A 67 10.45 -21.99 12.02
N PHE A 68 11.06 -22.16 13.18
CA PHE A 68 10.64 -23.11 14.19
C PHE A 68 10.25 -22.41 15.49
N TYR A 69 9.27 -22.97 16.18
CA TYR A 69 9.04 -22.63 17.57
C TYR A 69 10.27 -23.10 18.38
N PRO A 70 10.86 -22.23 19.23
CA PRO A 70 12.21 -22.44 19.75
C PRO A 70 12.31 -23.58 20.77
N THR A 71 11.21 -23.92 21.45
CA THR A 71 11.19 -25.00 22.44
C THR A 71 10.60 -26.26 21.82
N PRO A 72 11.29 -27.41 21.88
CA PRO A 72 10.74 -28.63 21.30
C PRO A 72 9.52 -29.11 22.08
N VAL A 73 8.60 -29.75 21.38
CA VAL A 73 7.34 -30.28 21.91
C VAL A 73 7.50 -31.77 22.18
N ARG A 74 6.90 -32.25 23.26
CA ARG A 74 6.83 -33.67 23.58
C ARG A 74 5.67 -34.32 22.84
N PHE A 75 5.98 -35.16 21.85
CA PHE A 75 5.00 -35.88 21.04
C PHE A 75 4.62 -37.24 21.62
N ALA A 76 5.44 -37.85 22.49
CA ALA A 76 5.13 -39.13 23.12
C ALA A 76 4.81 -38.98 24.62
N GLY A 77 3.81 -39.72 25.11
CA GLY A 77 3.40 -39.71 26.52
C GLY A 77 4.41 -40.35 27.48
N SER A 78 5.33 -41.15 26.94
CA SER A 78 6.45 -41.78 27.65
C SER A 78 7.64 -41.89 26.69
N PRO A 79 8.89 -41.98 27.19
CA PRO A 79 10.05 -42.23 26.34
C PRO A 79 9.88 -43.51 25.50
N GLY A 80 10.11 -43.44 24.19
CA GLY A 80 9.88 -44.50 23.21
C GLY A 80 8.41 -44.86 22.98
N GLY A 81 7.48 -44.05 23.50
CA GLY A 81 6.05 -44.26 23.36
C GLY A 81 5.53 -43.88 21.97
N ALA A 82 4.27 -44.21 21.70
CA ALA A 82 3.61 -43.79 20.48
C ALA A 82 3.44 -42.26 20.43
N VAL A 83 3.60 -41.70 19.23
CA VAL A 83 3.26 -40.29 18.96
C VAL A 83 1.78 -40.08 19.25
N GLN A 84 1.49 -39.08 20.07
CA GLN A 84 0.16 -38.70 20.49
C GLN A 84 -0.52 -37.79 19.46
N SER A 85 -1.82 -37.59 19.63
CA SER A 85 -2.59 -36.71 18.75
C SER A 85 -2.11 -35.27 18.85
N PHE A 86 -2.15 -34.55 17.74
CA PHE A 86 -1.91 -33.11 17.71
C PHE A 86 -2.80 -32.44 16.66
N SER A 87 -2.97 -31.14 16.83
CA SER A 87 -3.63 -30.27 15.86
C SER A 87 -2.74 -29.08 15.57
N ALA A 88 -2.68 -28.68 14.31
CA ALA A 88 -2.04 -27.45 13.85
C ALA A 88 -3.00 -26.69 12.94
N SER A 89 -2.94 -25.36 13.01
CA SER A 89 -3.56 -24.52 11.99
C SER A 89 -2.66 -23.35 11.67
N PHE A 90 -2.58 -22.98 10.40
CA PHE A 90 -1.78 -21.85 9.96
C PHE A 90 -2.45 -21.12 8.81
N VAL A 91 -2.24 -19.81 8.77
CA VAL A 91 -2.68 -18.93 7.68
C VAL A 91 -1.47 -18.58 6.86
N PHE A 92 -1.52 -18.83 5.56
CA PHE A 92 -0.42 -18.59 4.64
C PHE A 92 -0.85 -17.76 3.43
N ALA A 93 0.13 -17.23 2.71
CA ALA A 93 -0.05 -16.73 1.35
C ALA A 93 1.22 -16.94 0.53
N ILE A 94 1.05 -17.35 -0.73
CA ILE A 94 2.15 -17.45 -1.70
C ILE A 94 2.00 -16.34 -2.74
N GLN A 95 3.04 -15.54 -2.85
CA GLN A 95 3.07 -14.33 -3.66
C GLN A 95 4.15 -14.46 -4.74
N SER A 96 3.73 -14.90 -5.93
CA SER A 96 4.55 -14.87 -7.15
C SER A 96 4.38 -13.55 -7.92
N ILE A 97 5.47 -13.05 -8.53
CA ILE A 97 5.41 -11.92 -9.46
C ILE A 97 4.53 -12.21 -10.69
N TYR A 98 4.40 -13.48 -11.08
CA TYR A 98 3.50 -13.96 -12.12
C TYR A 98 2.16 -14.41 -11.51
N THR A 99 1.10 -14.49 -12.31
CA THR A 99 -0.25 -14.88 -11.84
C THR A 99 -0.54 -16.36 -12.03
N ASP A 100 0.23 -17.02 -12.90
CA ASP A 100 0.02 -18.38 -13.41
C ASP A 100 1.27 -19.25 -13.26
N LEU A 101 2.35 -18.71 -12.69
CA LEU A 101 3.63 -19.37 -12.56
C LEU A 101 4.24 -19.10 -11.17
N SER A 102 4.75 -20.13 -10.52
CA SER A 102 5.40 -20.07 -9.20
C SER A 102 6.43 -21.19 -9.09
N ALA A 103 7.31 -21.08 -8.10
CA ALA A 103 8.18 -22.17 -7.65
C ALA A 103 8.75 -21.85 -6.24
N HIS A 104 8.85 -22.78 -5.30
CA HIS A 104 8.40 -24.17 -5.36
C HIS A 104 7.25 -24.44 -4.40
N GLY A 105 7.35 -23.95 -3.17
CA GLY A 105 6.27 -24.08 -2.20
C GLY A 105 6.73 -23.87 -0.77
N MET A 106 5.90 -24.33 0.15
CA MET A 106 6.17 -24.29 1.59
C MET A 106 5.56 -25.51 2.28
N ALA A 107 6.01 -25.79 3.49
CA ALA A 107 5.49 -26.90 4.29
C ALA A 107 5.39 -26.52 5.77
N PHE A 108 4.34 -27.01 6.43
CA PHE A 108 4.35 -27.18 7.88
C PHE A 108 5.16 -28.44 8.21
N VAL A 109 6.01 -28.39 9.23
CA VAL A 109 7.00 -29.43 9.53
C VAL A 109 6.98 -29.80 11.01
N VAL A 110 6.99 -31.10 11.29
CA VAL A 110 7.33 -31.69 12.58
C VAL A 110 8.62 -32.49 12.40
N ALA A 111 9.72 -32.05 13.00
CA ALA A 111 11.05 -32.65 12.77
C ALA A 111 11.85 -32.85 14.06
N SER A 112 12.66 -33.90 14.11
CA SER A 112 13.55 -34.17 15.25
C SER A 112 14.62 -33.10 15.51
N SER A 113 14.90 -32.25 14.51
CA SER A 113 15.94 -31.21 14.54
C SER A 113 15.48 -29.97 13.77
N THR A 114 15.97 -28.80 14.15
CA THR A 114 15.82 -27.55 13.38
C THR A 114 16.97 -27.33 12.40
N ASN A 115 17.95 -28.24 12.34
CA ASN A 115 19.11 -28.12 11.46
C ASN A 115 18.80 -28.70 10.07
N PHE A 116 18.50 -27.81 9.13
CA PHE A 116 18.29 -28.12 7.71
C PHE A 116 19.42 -27.59 6.82
N SER A 117 20.63 -27.42 7.39
CA SER A 117 21.78 -26.83 6.67
C SER A 117 22.18 -27.61 5.41
N SER A 118 22.04 -28.94 5.39
CA SER A 118 22.33 -29.77 4.22
C SER A 118 21.20 -29.83 3.19
N ALA A 119 19.96 -29.47 3.58
CA ALA A 119 18.82 -29.55 2.68
C ALA A 119 18.96 -28.57 1.51
N LEU A 120 18.39 -28.90 0.35
CA LEU A 120 18.52 -28.07 -0.84
C LEU A 120 17.28 -27.17 -1.03
N PRO A 121 17.46 -26.00 -1.65
CA PRO A 121 16.34 -25.17 -2.08
C PRO A 121 15.61 -25.83 -3.27
N GLY A 122 14.72 -25.08 -3.91
CA GLY A 122 14.00 -25.57 -5.07
C GLY A 122 12.89 -26.57 -4.70
N GLN A 123 12.74 -27.58 -5.55
CA GLN A 123 11.74 -28.65 -5.43
C GLN A 123 11.84 -29.50 -4.16
N LEU A 124 12.97 -29.45 -3.43
CA LEU A 124 13.14 -30.19 -2.18
C LEU A 124 12.61 -29.41 -0.95
N LEU A 125 12.02 -28.22 -1.18
CA LEU A 125 11.35 -27.37 -0.20
C LEU A 125 12.19 -27.00 1.03
N GLY A 126 13.52 -27.15 0.96
CA GLY A 126 14.40 -26.99 2.12
C GLY A 126 14.32 -28.13 3.14
N LEU A 127 13.71 -29.28 2.80
CA LEU A 127 13.50 -30.40 3.73
C LEU A 127 14.59 -31.47 3.63
N THR A 128 15.04 -31.77 2.41
CA THR A 128 16.00 -32.84 2.13
C THR A 128 17.03 -32.40 1.10
N ASP A 129 18.04 -33.23 0.87
CA ASP A 129 18.92 -33.18 -0.28
C ASP A 129 18.57 -34.31 -1.28
N ILE A 130 19.32 -34.40 -2.38
CA ILE A 130 19.08 -35.41 -3.43
C ILE A 130 19.37 -36.84 -2.94
N GLN A 131 20.30 -37.00 -2.00
CA GLN A 131 20.78 -38.31 -1.53
C GLN A 131 19.90 -38.88 -0.41
N ASN A 132 19.37 -38.02 0.46
CA ASN A 132 18.57 -38.43 1.61
C ASN A 132 17.06 -38.29 1.42
N ASN A 133 16.57 -37.82 0.26
CA ASN A 133 15.12 -37.73 0.01
C ASN A 133 14.43 -39.11 0.16
N GLY A 134 13.53 -39.23 1.15
CA GLY A 134 12.82 -40.47 1.48
C GLY A 134 13.54 -41.37 2.49
N ASN A 135 14.71 -40.95 3.00
CA ASN A 135 15.46 -41.71 3.98
C ASN A 135 14.83 -41.59 5.39
N GLY A 136 14.53 -42.73 6.03
CA GLY A 136 13.95 -42.78 7.38
C GLY A 136 14.75 -42.06 8.45
N SER A 137 16.06 -41.87 8.27
CA SER A 137 16.92 -41.11 9.19
C SER A 137 16.66 -39.60 9.20
N ASN A 138 15.84 -39.09 8.28
CA ASN A 138 15.49 -37.66 8.26
C ASN A 138 14.57 -37.27 9.41
N HIS A 139 13.79 -38.23 9.93
CA HIS A 139 12.91 -38.07 11.08
C HIS A 139 12.03 -36.81 11.04
N PHE A 140 11.22 -36.67 9.98
CA PHE A 140 10.23 -35.61 9.88
C PHE A 140 8.91 -36.07 9.24
N PHE A 141 7.85 -35.36 9.63
CA PHE A 141 6.56 -35.31 8.96
C PHE A 141 6.33 -33.89 8.45
N ALA A 142 5.74 -33.75 7.26
CA ALA A 142 5.40 -32.45 6.70
C ALA A 142 4.03 -32.46 6.01
N VAL A 143 3.38 -31.31 6.00
CA VAL A 143 2.25 -31.03 5.09
C VAL A 143 2.70 -29.95 4.11
N GLU A 144 2.91 -30.33 2.86
CA GLU A 144 3.39 -29.45 1.81
C GLU A 144 2.24 -28.73 1.09
N LEU A 145 2.55 -27.54 0.61
CA LEU A 145 1.76 -26.71 -0.30
C LEU A 145 2.64 -26.45 -1.51
N ASP A 146 2.50 -27.29 -2.53
CA ASP A 146 3.38 -27.32 -3.70
C ASP A 146 2.74 -26.58 -4.89
N THR A 147 3.55 -25.72 -5.50
CA THR A 147 3.19 -24.85 -6.62
C THR A 147 3.88 -25.23 -7.93
N ILE A 148 4.54 -26.38 -7.96
CA ILE A 148 5.18 -26.95 -9.15
C ILE A 148 4.85 -28.45 -9.25
N GLN A 149 4.93 -29.01 -10.47
CA GLN A 149 4.74 -30.44 -10.67
C GLN A 149 6.09 -31.09 -10.96
N ASN A 150 6.61 -31.81 -9.98
CA ASN A 150 7.78 -32.65 -10.07
C ASN A 150 7.35 -34.11 -10.29
N LYS A 151 7.55 -34.61 -11.52
CA LYS A 151 7.18 -36.00 -11.88
C LYS A 151 7.97 -37.03 -11.08
N GLU A 152 9.19 -36.69 -10.68
CA GLU A 152 10.04 -37.49 -9.82
C GLU A 152 9.49 -37.68 -8.40
N PHE A 153 8.53 -36.85 -7.97
CA PHE A 153 7.85 -36.94 -6.67
C PHE A 153 6.41 -37.46 -6.78
N ASP A 154 5.99 -37.87 -7.99
CA ASP A 154 4.64 -38.32 -8.32
C ASP A 154 3.56 -37.24 -8.11
N ASP A 155 3.93 -35.97 -8.31
CA ASP A 155 3.02 -34.84 -8.10
C ASP A 155 1.81 -34.87 -9.04
N LEU A 156 0.63 -34.64 -8.47
CA LEU A 156 -0.64 -34.62 -9.19
C LEU A 156 -0.71 -33.47 -10.21
N ASN A 157 -0.29 -32.27 -9.80
CA ASN A 157 -0.25 -31.05 -10.60
C ASN A 157 0.65 -30.00 -9.93
N ALA A 158 0.76 -28.81 -10.52
CA ALA A 158 1.51 -27.69 -9.96
C ALA A 158 0.73 -26.83 -8.94
N ASN A 159 -0.27 -27.42 -8.26
CA ASN A 159 -1.13 -26.70 -7.32
C ASN A 159 -1.86 -27.70 -6.41
N HIS A 160 -1.12 -28.27 -5.44
CA HIS A 160 -1.63 -29.31 -4.56
C HIS A 160 -1.15 -29.15 -3.12
N ALA A 161 -1.84 -29.83 -2.21
CA ALA A 161 -1.37 -30.05 -0.86
C ALA A 161 -1.08 -31.55 -0.66
N GLY A 162 -0.05 -31.86 0.13
CA GLY A 162 0.45 -33.22 0.31
C GLY A 162 0.84 -33.51 1.76
N ALA A 163 0.80 -34.77 2.16
CA ALA A 163 1.31 -35.23 3.46
C ALA A 163 2.53 -36.12 3.25
N ASN A 164 3.67 -35.68 3.76
CA ASN A 164 5.00 -36.20 3.44
C ASN A 164 5.66 -36.77 4.69
N VAL A 165 6.36 -37.90 4.53
CA VAL A 165 7.15 -38.51 5.61
C VAL A 165 8.55 -38.76 5.09
N ASN A 166 9.54 -38.14 5.73
CA ASN A 166 10.97 -38.28 5.45
C ASN A 166 11.44 -37.94 4.01
N GLY A 167 10.55 -37.48 3.12
CA GLY A 167 10.88 -37.11 1.74
C GLY A 167 9.68 -36.50 1.01
N LEU A 168 9.88 -36.11 -0.25
CA LEU A 168 8.92 -35.31 -1.02
C LEU A 168 7.85 -36.14 -1.75
N ARG A 169 7.95 -37.48 -1.77
CA ARG A 169 6.81 -38.29 -2.24
C ARG A 169 5.72 -38.30 -1.17
N SER A 170 4.61 -37.68 -1.48
CA SER A 170 3.42 -37.62 -0.61
C SER A 170 2.82 -39.01 -0.35
N LEU A 171 2.47 -39.30 0.91
CA LEU A 171 1.63 -40.45 1.29
C LEU A 171 0.23 -40.35 0.69
N GLN A 172 -0.28 -39.11 0.66
CA GLN A 172 -1.52 -38.72 0.02
C GLN A 172 -1.41 -37.24 -0.34
N SER A 173 -1.95 -36.87 -1.49
CA SER A 173 -2.07 -35.48 -1.92
C SER A 173 -3.41 -35.26 -2.60
N TYR A 174 -3.80 -33.98 -2.73
CA TYR A 174 -4.99 -33.59 -3.48
C TYR A 174 -4.83 -32.17 -4.03
N TYR A 175 -5.55 -31.87 -5.10
CA TYR A 175 -5.59 -30.52 -5.68
C TYR A 175 -5.94 -29.48 -4.61
N ALA A 176 -5.27 -28.33 -4.62
CA ALA A 176 -5.58 -27.29 -3.64
C ALA A 176 -7.02 -26.78 -3.83
N GLY A 177 -7.81 -26.83 -2.77
CA GLY A 177 -9.24 -26.53 -2.82
C GLY A 177 -9.96 -26.92 -1.54
N TYR A 178 -11.28 -26.85 -1.54
CA TYR A 178 -12.09 -27.25 -0.40
C TYR A 178 -13.46 -27.74 -0.84
N PHE A 179 -14.10 -28.58 -0.03
CA PHE A 179 -15.49 -28.96 -0.22
C PHE A 179 -16.37 -27.96 0.53
N ASP A 180 -17.26 -27.29 -0.19
CA ASP A 180 -18.18 -26.30 0.36
C ASP A 180 -19.25 -27.01 1.20
N ASP A 181 -19.46 -26.58 2.44
CA ASP A 181 -20.41 -27.23 3.35
C ASP A 181 -21.88 -26.97 2.98
N GLU A 182 -22.17 -25.94 2.15
CA GLU A 182 -23.54 -25.62 1.73
C GLU A 182 -24.06 -26.56 0.64
N ASP A 183 -23.23 -26.85 -0.37
CA ASP A 183 -23.62 -27.65 -1.54
C ASP A 183 -22.80 -28.94 -1.73
N GLY A 184 -21.76 -29.15 -0.94
CA GLY A 184 -20.87 -30.31 -1.00
C GLY A 184 -19.89 -30.31 -2.18
N ASN A 185 -19.89 -29.26 -3.01
CA ASN A 185 -19.08 -29.21 -4.23
C ASN A 185 -17.64 -28.81 -3.91
N PHE A 186 -16.71 -29.32 -4.73
CA PHE A 186 -15.32 -28.93 -4.64
C PHE A 186 -15.08 -27.55 -5.27
N ARG A 187 -14.49 -26.63 -4.51
CA ARG A 187 -14.06 -25.31 -4.92
C ARG A 187 -12.54 -25.32 -5.10
N ASN A 188 -12.08 -25.17 -6.33
CA ASN A 188 -10.65 -25.05 -6.64
C ASN A 188 -10.07 -23.78 -6.01
N LEU A 189 -8.88 -23.90 -5.43
CA LEU A 189 -8.09 -22.77 -4.95
C LEU A 189 -6.77 -22.72 -5.72
N SER A 190 -6.30 -21.50 -6.01
CA SER A 190 -4.94 -21.30 -6.50
C SER A 190 -4.05 -20.88 -5.33
N LEU A 191 -3.07 -21.71 -4.98
CA LEU A 191 -2.11 -21.42 -3.90
C LEU A 191 -1.37 -20.09 -4.13
N ILE A 192 -1.23 -19.69 -5.40
CA ILE A 192 -0.53 -18.48 -5.84
C ILE A 192 -1.48 -17.31 -6.13
N SER A 193 -2.74 -17.39 -5.66
CA SER A 193 -3.74 -16.33 -5.80
C SER A 193 -3.36 -15.02 -5.11
N ARG A 194 -2.29 -15.01 -4.31
CA ARG A 194 -1.80 -13.88 -3.50
C ARG A 194 -2.73 -13.50 -2.34
N GLU A 195 -3.79 -14.27 -2.14
CA GLU A 195 -4.74 -14.13 -1.05
C GLU A 195 -4.39 -15.09 0.09
N ALA A 196 -4.77 -14.70 1.31
CA ALA A 196 -4.55 -15.54 2.48
C ALA A 196 -5.49 -16.74 2.50
N MET A 197 -4.94 -17.92 2.81
CA MET A 197 -5.68 -19.16 3.01
C MET A 197 -5.29 -19.78 4.35
N GLN A 198 -6.18 -20.58 4.92
CA GLN A 198 -5.95 -21.29 6.16
C GLN A 198 -5.92 -22.80 5.92
N VAL A 199 -4.99 -23.46 6.60
CA VAL A 199 -4.84 -24.92 6.62
C VAL A 199 -5.04 -25.41 8.05
N TRP A 200 -5.64 -26.58 8.18
CA TRP A 200 -5.76 -27.35 9.41
C TRP A 200 -5.16 -28.73 9.19
N VAL A 201 -4.33 -29.16 10.13
CA VAL A 201 -3.67 -30.47 10.14
C VAL A 201 -4.00 -31.13 11.47
N ASP A 202 -4.68 -32.25 11.43
CA ASP A 202 -4.95 -33.06 12.63
C ASP A 202 -4.33 -34.43 12.48
N TYR A 203 -3.67 -34.90 13.53
CA TYR A 203 -3.23 -36.28 13.65
C TYR A 203 -3.99 -36.96 14.79
N ASP A 204 -4.69 -38.07 14.47
CA ASP A 204 -5.27 -38.96 15.47
C ASP A 204 -4.45 -40.25 15.57
N HIS A 205 -3.69 -40.38 16.66
CA HIS A 205 -2.86 -41.55 16.91
C HIS A 205 -3.66 -42.84 17.10
N ARG A 206 -4.93 -42.77 17.53
CA ARG A 206 -5.74 -43.96 17.83
C ARG A 206 -6.07 -44.77 16.57
N VAL A 207 -6.18 -44.07 15.45
CA VAL A 207 -6.45 -44.63 14.12
C VAL A 207 -5.30 -44.38 13.13
N ALA A 208 -4.19 -43.82 13.62
CA ALA A 208 -3.03 -43.43 12.82
C ALA A 208 -3.42 -42.58 11.59
N GLN A 209 -4.31 -41.60 11.78
CA GLN A 209 -4.89 -40.83 10.67
C GLN A 209 -4.42 -39.38 10.69
N ILE A 210 -3.94 -38.92 9.54
CA ILE A 210 -3.64 -37.53 9.25
C ILE A 210 -4.81 -36.97 8.46
N THR A 211 -5.36 -35.85 8.90
CA THR A 211 -6.47 -35.15 8.26
C THR A 211 -6.03 -33.74 7.91
N VAL A 212 -6.08 -33.41 6.62
CA VAL A 212 -5.73 -32.07 6.13
C VAL A 212 -6.98 -31.39 5.59
N THR A 213 -7.24 -30.17 6.02
CA THR A 213 -8.32 -29.32 5.52
C THR A 213 -7.72 -27.97 5.12
N MET A 214 -8.26 -27.34 4.08
CA MET A 214 -7.87 -25.95 3.74
C MET A 214 -9.09 -25.17 3.29
N ALA A 215 -9.05 -23.84 3.38
CA ALA A 215 -10.06 -22.93 2.84
C ALA A 215 -9.52 -21.48 2.81
N PRO A 216 -10.15 -20.53 2.08
CA PRO A 216 -9.88 -19.10 2.26
C PRO A 216 -10.16 -18.64 3.70
N ILE A 217 -9.47 -17.61 4.18
CA ILE A 217 -9.58 -17.14 5.58
C ILE A 217 -10.98 -16.68 6.04
N ASN A 218 -11.87 -16.36 5.09
CA ASN A 218 -13.25 -15.93 5.38
C ASN A 218 -14.25 -17.08 5.33
N VAL A 219 -13.78 -18.31 5.09
CA VAL A 219 -14.59 -19.53 5.06
C VAL A 219 -14.27 -20.30 6.33
N ARG A 220 -15.32 -20.77 7.03
CA ARG A 220 -15.14 -21.62 8.21
C ARG A 220 -14.47 -22.92 7.79
N ARG A 221 -13.74 -23.56 8.71
CA ARG A 221 -13.13 -24.87 8.47
C ARG A 221 -14.17 -25.84 7.88
N PRO A 222 -13.99 -26.31 6.64
CA PRO A 222 -14.89 -27.28 6.01
C PRO A 222 -15.04 -28.56 6.83
N ALA A 223 -16.26 -29.13 6.86
CA ALA A 223 -16.52 -30.38 7.55
C ALA A 223 -15.88 -31.58 6.84
N LYS A 224 -15.87 -31.56 5.51
CA LYS A 224 -15.19 -32.58 4.71
C LYS A 224 -13.73 -32.18 4.49
N PRO A 225 -12.76 -33.03 4.89
CA PRO A 225 -11.35 -32.71 4.72
C PRO A 225 -10.97 -32.68 3.24
N LEU A 226 -9.86 -32.00 2.95
CA LEU A 226 -9.25 -32.02 1.62
C LEU A 226 -8.81 -33.44 1.27
N PHE A 227 -8.09 -34.07 2.19
CA PHE A 227 -7.73 -35.47 2.13
C PHE A 227 -7.43 -36.03 3.53
N THR A 228 -7.35 -37.35 3.59
CA THR A 228 -6.87 -38.08 4.78
C THR A 228 -5.82 -39.10 4.37
N ALA A 229 -4.78 -39.28 5.18
CA ALA A 229 -3.77 -40.32 5.01
C ALA A 229 -3.72 -41.20 6.25
N THR A 230 -3.59 -42.52 6.09
CA THR A 230 -3.40 -43.44 7.22
C THR A 230 -1.91 -43.76 7.33
N HIS A 231 -1.26 -43.26 8.38
CA HIS A 231 0.15 -43.50 8.66
C HIS A 231 0.46 -43.33 10.15
N ASN A 232 1.20 -44.27 10.73
CA ASN A 232 1.65 -44.16 12.10
C ASN A 232 2.87 -43.23 12.16
N LEU A 233 2.71 -42.00 12.68
CA LEU A 233 3.78 -41.01 12.72
C LEU A 233 4.92 -41.35 13.68
N THR A 234 4.77 -42.37 14.54
CA THR A 234 5.85 -42.90 15.39
C THR A 234 7.03 -43.44 14.56
N THR A 235 6.82 -43.74 13.27
CA THR A 235 7.90 -44.16 12.36
C THR A 235 8.84 -43.03 11.94
N ALA A 236 8.44 -41.77 12.14
CA ALA A 236 9.15 -40.60 11.61
C ALA A 236 9.34 -39.47 12.63
N VAL A 237 8.37 -39.27 13.53
CA VAL A 237 8.43 -38.23 14.57
C VAL A 237 8.96 -38.85 15.85
N THR A 238 9.97 -38.22 16.43
CA THR A 238 10.61 -38.63 17.69
C THR A 238 9.79 -38.18 18.92
N ASP A 239 10.10 -38.76 20.08
CA ASP A 239 9.43 -38.42 21.36
C ASP A 239 9.36 -36.92 21.65
N VAL A 240 10.42 -36.22 21.25
CA VAL A 240 10.59 -34.77 21.35
C VAL A 240 10.96 -34.28 19.96
N ALA A 241 10.23 -33.31 19.44
CA ALA A 241 10.41 -32.78 18.09
C ALA A 241 10.05 -31.29 18.04
N TYR A 242 10.52 -30.61 17.00
CA TYR A 242 10.24 -29.21 16.74
C TYR A 242 9.10 -29.09 15.74
N VAL A 243 8.29 -28.05 15.93
CA VAL A 243 7.21 -27.67 15.01
C VAL A 243 7.56 -26.36 14.35
N GLY A 244 7.27 -26.23 13.06
CA GLY A 244 7.64 -25.04 12.31
C GLY A 244 7.28 -25.13 10.84
N PHE A 245 8.03 -24.38 10.03
CA PHE A 245 7.82 -24.28 8.60
C PHE A 245 9.14 -24.35 7.85
N SER A 246 9.05 -24.85 6.62
CA SER A 246 10.11 -24.83 5.63
C SER A 246 9.57 -24.26 4.33
N SER A 247 10.40 -23.57 3.56
CA SER A 247 10.06 -23.13 2.22
C SER A 247 11.31 -22.97 1.38
N ALA A 248 11.16 -23.05 0.06
CA ALA A 248 12.24 -22.78 -0.86
C ALA A 248 11.77 -22.06 -2.13
N THR A 249 12.70 -21.30 -2.71
CA THR A 249 12.57 -20.63 -4.00
C THR A 249 13.37 -21.33 -5.08
N GLY A 250 12.92 -21.17 -6.31
CA GLY A 250 13.63 -21.55 -7.52
C GLY A 250 14.28 -20.33 -8.15
N THR A 251 14.12 -20.17 -9.46
CA THR A 251 14.52 -18.98 -10.23
C THR A 251 13.38 -17.96 -10.40
N ILE A 252 12.18 -18.28 -9.89
CA ILE A 252 11.01 -17.41 -9.95
C ILE A 252 10.95 -16.63 -8.64
N ASN A 253 10.76 -15.32 -8.74
CA ASN A 253 10.59 -14.46 -7.58
C ASN A 253 9.23 -14.74 -6.91
N VAL A 254 9.26 -15.59 -5.89
CA VAL A 254 8.11 -15.99 -5.09
C VAL A 254 8.40 -15.81 -3.62
N ARG A 255 7.46 -15.16 -2.93
CA ARG A 255 7.47 -14.95 -1.49
C ARG A 255 6.48 -15.90 -0.81
N HIS A 256 6.92 -16.55 0.26
CA HIS A 256 6.09 -17.45 1.05
C HIS A 256 5.90 -16.85 2.44
N TYR A 257 4.65 -16.56 2.80
CA TYR A 257 4.30 -15.93 4.06
C TYR A 257 3.48 -16.86 4.94
N VAL A 258 3.76 -16.83 6.24
CA VAL A 258 2.83 -17.26 7.29
C VAL A 258 2.35 -16.00 8.01
N LEU A 259 1.03 -15.84 8.12
CA LEU A 259 0.38 -14.69 8.74
C LEU A 259 -0.03 -15.01 10.18
N GLY A 260 -0.38 -16.26 10.45
CA GLY A 260 -0.74 -16.74 11.77
C GLY A 260 -0.53 -18.25 11.87
N TRP A 261 -0.33 -18.74 13.09
CA TRP A 261 0.00 -20.12 13.37
C TRP A 261 -0.50 -20.51 14.75
N SER A 262 -1.04 -21.72 14.88
CA SER A 262 -1.48 -22.31 16.14
C SER A 262 -1.16 -23.79 16.15
N PHE A 263 -0.87 -24.32 17.33
CA PHE A 263 -0.58 -25.73 17.52
C PHE A 263 -1.03 -26.17 18.92
N ALA A 264 -1.47 -27.42 19.05
CA ALA A 264 -1.81 -28.04 20.31
C ALA A 264 -1.52 -29.55 20.30
N MET A 265 -0.93 -30.06 21.38
CA MET A 265 -0.91 -31.49 21.70
C MET A 265 -2.24 -31.92 22.34
N ASN A 266 -2.72 -33.12 21.98
CA ASN A 266 -3.87 -33.79 22.60
C ASN A 266 -5.17 -32.98 22.66
N GLY A 267 -5.35 -32.03 21.75
CA GLY A 267 -6.52 -31.19 21.70
C GLY A 267 -6.52 -30.31 20.46
N PRO A 268 -7.62 -29.57 20.22
CA PRO A 268 -7.71 -28.69 19.07
C PRO A 268 -6.71 -27.52 19.20
N ALA A 269 -6.10 -27.16 18.08
CA ALA A 269 -5.29 -25.95 18.00
C ALA A 269 -6.14 -24.71 18.34
N PRO A 270 -5.62 -23.77 19.16
CA PRO A 270 -6.37 -22.54 19.46
C PRO A 270 -6.69 -21.76 18.19
N ALA A 271 -7.86 -21.12 18.16
CA ALA A 271 -8.28 -20.33 17.01
C ALA A 271 -7.35 -19.12 16.79
N ILE A 272 -6.91 -18.93 15.55
CA ILE A 272 -6.17 -17.76 15.11
C ILE A 272 -7.14 -16.57 15.01
N ASP A 273 -6.78 -15.42 15.59
CA ASP A 273 -7.57 -14.20 15.50
C ASP A 273 -7.34 -13.53 14.14
N ILE A 274 -8.22 -13.86 13.18
CA ILE A 274 -8.15 -13.37 11.79
C ILE A 274 -8.13 -11.84 11.71
N ALA A 275 -8.80 -11.15 12.66
CA ALA A 275 -8.85 -9.70 12.68
C ALA A 275 -7.52 -9.03 13.05
N LYS A 276 -6.61 -9.77 13.70
CA LYS A 276 -5.27 -9.30 14.08
C LYS A 276 -4.18 -9.65 13.07
N LEU A 277 -4.51 -10.41 12.02
CA LEU A 277 -3.51 -10.83 11.06
C LEU A 277 -2.84 -9.64 10.35
N PRO A 278 -1.53 -9.71 10.13
CA PRO A 278 -0.80 -8.70 9.39
C PRO A 278 -1.28 -8.64 7.93
N LYS A 279 -1.19 -7.46 7.32
CA LYS A 279 -1.60 -7.26 5.92
C LYS A 279 -0.52 -7.76 4.97
N LEU A 280 -0.94 -8.46 3.93
CA LEU A 280 -0.03 -8.87 2.87
C LEU A 280 0.51 -7.67 2.09
N PRO A 281 1.78 -7.70 1.65
CA PRO A 281 2.31 -6.70 0.74
C PRO A 281 1.52 -6.69 -0.57
N ARG A 282 1.31 -5.51 -1.14
CA ARG A 282 0.70 -5.40 -2.47
C ARG A 282 1.74 -5.72 -3.54
N MET A 283 1.47 -6.72 -4.36
CA MET A 283 2.24 -6.98 -5.57
C MET A 283 1.55 -6.40 -6.81
N GLY A 284 2.30 -5.61 -7.58
CA GLY A 284 1.84 -4.94 -8.80
C GLY A 284 1.92 -3.41 -8.72
N PRO A 285 1.75 -2.71 -9.84
CA PRO A 285 1.79 -1.25 -9.87
C PRO A 285 0.72 -0.66 -8.95
N LYS A 286 1.09 0.36 -8.16
CA LYS A 286 0.12 1.11 -7.36
C LYS A 286 -0.96 1.65 -8.31
N PRO A 287 -2.26 1.55 -7.94
CA PRO A 287 -3.30 2.18 -8.73
C PRO A 287 -2.97 3.67 -8.89
N ARG A 288 -2.97 4.17 -10.13
CA ARG A 288 -2.78 5.61 -10.39
C ARG A 288 -3.84 6.37 -9.58
N SER A 289 -3.39 7.39 -8.85
CA SER A 289 -4.28 8.25 -8.10
C SER A 289 -5.22 8.97 -9.09
N LYS A 290 -6.52 8.65 -9.04
CA LYS A 290 -7.55 9.34 -9.83
C LYS A 290 -7.74 10.80 -9.39
N VAL A 291 -7.05 11.25 -8.34
CA VAL A 291 -7.10 12.63 -7.88
C VAL A 291 -6.65 13.58 -8.98
N LEU A 292 -5.57 13.26 -9.72
CA LEU A 292 -5.13 14.10 -10.83
C LEU A 292 -6.14 14.11 -11.98
N ASP A 293 -6.72 12.95 -12.30
CA ASP A 293 -7.74 12.83 -13.36
C ASP A 293 -9.04 13.58 -13.04
N ILE A 294 -9.36 13.78 -11.75
CA ILE A 294 -10.56 14.51 -11.30
C ILE A 294 -10.26 15.99 -11.04
N VAL A 295 -9.15 16.31 -10.39
CA VAL A 295 -8.81 17.68 -9.99
C VAL A 295 -8.42 18.52 -11.20
N LEU A 296 -7.72 17.95 -12.19
CA LEU A 296 -7.26 18.70 -13.35
C LEU A 296 -8.42 19.26 -14.22
N PRO A 297 -9.47 18.49 -14.59
CA PRO A 297 -10.64 19.02 -15.28
C PRO A 297 -11.39 20.08 -14.47
N ILE A 298 -11.53 19.89 -13.16
CA ILE A 298 -12.23 20.86 -12.29
C ILE A 298 -11.44 22.18 -12.22
N ALA A 299 -10.14 22.12 -11.95
CA ALA A 299 -9.28 23.30 -11.85
C ALA A 299 -9.21 24.07 -13.17
N SER A 300 -9.09 23.36 -14.30
CA SER A 300 -9.09 23.97 -15.63
C SER A 300 -10.44 24.61 -15.98
N GLY A 301 -11.56 23.96 -15.64
CA GLY A 301 -12.90 24.53 -15.82
C GLY A 301 -13.09 25.82 -15.02
N VAL A 302 -12.71 25.83 -13.73
CA VAL A 302 -12.76 27.03 -12.88
C VAL A 302 -11.86 28.14 -13.44
N PHE A 303 -10.67 27.81 -13.91
CA PHE A 303 -9.75 28.77 -14.51
C PHE A 303 -10.32 29.42 -15.78
N VAL A 304 -10.92 28.63 -16.67
CA VAL A 304 -11.55 29.16 -17.90
C VAL A 304 -12.75 30.04 -17.57
N LEU A 305 -13.59 29.64 -16.60
CA LEU A 305 -14.74 30.43 -16.17
C LEU A 305 -14.33 31.76 -15.55
N THR A 306 -13.34 31.74 -14.65
CA THR A 306 -12.81 32.96 -14.04
C THR A 306 -12.20 33.89 -15.08
N LEU A 307 -11.39 33.38 -16.01
CA LEU A 307 -10.83 34.20 -17.09
C LEU A 307 -11.92 34.78 -18.00
N GLY A 308 -12.92 33.97 -18.37
CA GLY A 308 -14.06 34.41 -19.17
C GLY A 308 -14.87 35.53 -18.50
N THR A 309 -15.14 35.39 -17.19
CA THR A 309 -15.82 36.46 -16.43
C THR A 309 -15.00 37.74 -16.37
N ILE A 310 -13.68 37.66 -16.15
CA ILE A 310 -12.79 38.83 -16.15
C ILE A 310 -12.83 39.54 -17.51
N VAL A 311 -12.73 38.79 -18.61
CA VAL A 311 -12.80 39.35 -19.97
C VAL A 311 -14.14 40.04 -20.22
N LEU A 312 -15.26 39.41 -19.86
CA LEU A 312 -16.59 40.00 -19.98
C LEU A 312 -16.71 41.31 -19.19
N LEU A 313 -16.21 41.35 -17.94
CA LEU A 313 -16.21 42.56 -17.11
C LEU A 313 -15.36 43.67 -17.74
N VAL A 314 -14.20 43.36 -18.31
CA VAL A 314 -13.34 44.34 -19.00
C VAL A 314 -14.00 44.88 -20.26
N LEU A 315 -14.67 44.02 -21.04
CA LEU A 315 -15.41 44.43 -22.24
C LEU A 315 -16.60 45.33 -21.87
N GLN A 316 -17.42 44.92 -20.91
CA GLN A 316 -18.54 45.74 -20.40
C GLN A 316 -18.05 47.10 -19.90
N ARG A 317 -16.91 47.11 -19.19
CA ARG A 317 -16.26 48.35 -18.75
C ARG A 317 -15.86 49.20 -19.96
N ARG A 318 -15.16 48.63 -20.96
CA ARG A 318 -14.77 49.35 -22.18
C ARG A 318 -15.94 49.93 -22.96
N PHE A 319 -17.03 49.17 -23.14
CA PHE A 319 -18.22 49.68 -23.83
C PHE A 319 -18.88 50.82 -23.07
N ARG A 320 -18.98 50.72 -21.74
CA ARG A 320 -19.53 51.79 -20.89
C ARG A 320 -18.67 53.07 -20.89
N TYR A 321 -17.34 52.95 -21.07
CA TYR A 321 -16.45 54.12 -21.23
C TYR A 321 -16.36 54.61 -22.69
N ALA A 322 -16.74 53.81 -23.68
CA ALA A 322 -16.80 54.23 -25.08
C ALA A 322 -17.99 55.17 -25.36
N GLU A 323 -18.98 55.19 -24.46
CA GLU A 323 -20.15 56.07 -24.51
C GLU A 323 -19.87 57.49 -23.98
N LEU A 324 -18.65 57.78 -23.48
CA LEU A 324 -18.16 59.14 -23.22
C LEU A 324 -17.50 59.75 -24.45
N ARG A 325 -18.15 59.62 -25.61
CA ARG A 325 -17.79 60.35 -26.81
C ARG A 325 -18.96 61.29 -27.07
N GLU A 326 -18.86 62.50 -26.53
CA GLU A 326 -19.93 63.48 -26.62
C GLU A 326 -20.10 63.92 -28.09
N ASP A 327 -21.34 64.08 -28.53
CA ASP A 327 -21.74 64.25 -29.94
C ASP A 327 -21.03 65.41 -30.66
N TRP A 328 -20.50 66.40 -29.92
CA TRP A 328 -19.75 67.53 -30.48
C TRP A 328 -18.36 67.17 -31.03
N GLU A 329 -17.82 65.97 -30.74
CA GLU A 329 -16.51 65.52 -31.24
C GLU A 329 -16.54 64.99 -32.68
N VAL A 330 -17.73 64.83 -33.27
CA VAL A 330 -17.90 64.31 -34.65
C VAL A 330 -17.69 65.41 -35.70
N GLU A 331 -17.88 66.68 -35.34
CA GLU A 331 -17.94 67.80 -36.30
C GLU A 331 -16.58 68.49 -36.54
N PHE A 332 -15.61 68.39 -35.62
CA PHE A 332 -14.37 69.21 -35.63
C PHE A 332 -13.03 68.47 -35.79
N GLY A 333 -13.01 67.26 -36.36
CA GLY A 333 -11.77 66.60 -36.80
C GLY A 333 -10.72 66.28 -35.72
N PRO A 334 -9.60 65.58 -36.04
CA PRO A 334 -8.79 64.85 -35.06
C PRO A 334 -7.67 65.64 -34.38
N GLN A 335 -7.61 66.98 -34.46
CA GLN A 335 -6.51 67.74 -33.85
C GLN A 335 -6.76 68.04 -32.37
N ARG A 336 -6.49 67.04 -31.53
CA ARG A 336 -6.40 67.23 -30.07
C ARG A 336 -4.99 67.64 -29.68
N PHE A 337 -4.85 68.77 -29.02
CA PHE A 337 -3.60 69.16 -28.35
C PHE A 337 -3.70 68.79 -26.87
N SER A 338 -2.67 68.14 -26.33
CA SER A 338 -2.64 67.88 -24.89
C SER A 338 -2.48 69.21 -24.15
N TYR A 339 -3.04 69.33 -22.94
CA TYR A 339 -2.82 70.50 -22.09
C TYR A 339 -1.32 70.80 -21.92
N LYS A 340 -0.49 69.76 -21.85
CA LYS A 340 0.97 69.88 -21.75
C LYS A 340 1.58 70.56 -22.98
N ASP A 341 1.06 70.28 -24.17
CA ASP A 341 1.53 70.91 -25.42
C ASP A 341 1.10 72.37 -25.49
N LEU A 342 -0.15 72.68 -25.09
CA LEU A 342 -0.64 74.06 -25.03
C LEU A 342 0.08 74.88 -23.94
N TYR A 343 0.34 74.28 -22.78
CA TYR A 343 1.12 74.89 -21.71
C TYR A 343 2.55 75.19 -22.18
N ARG A 344 3.19 74.27 -22.90
CA ARG A 344 4.52 74.52 -23.47
C ARG A 344 4.49 75.58 -24.57
N ALA A 345 3.51 75.52 -25.45
CA ALA A 345 3.36 76.45 -26.56
C ALA A 345 3.19 77.91 -26.07
N THR A 346 2.55 78.10 -24.92
CA THR A 346 2.27 79.41 -24.30
C THR A 346 3.25 79.79 -23.18
N GLU A 347 4.35 79.05 -23.03
CA GLU A 347 5.33 79.22 -21.95
C GLU A 347 4.70 79.29 -20.54
N GLY A 348 3.77 78.37 -20.29
CA GLY A 348 3.06 78.25 -19.03
C GLY A 348 1.88 79.21 -18.87
N PHE A 349 1.31 79.68 -19.99
CA PHE A 349 0.31 80.76 -20.00
C PHE A 349 0.86 82.05 -19.36
N SER A 350 2.08 82.41 -19.76
CA SER A 350 2.75 83.63 -19.30
C SER A 350 1.99 84.88 -19.73
N ASP A 351 1.87 85.87 -18.84
CA ASP A 351 1.25 87.16 -19.17
C ASP A 351 2.05 87.93 -20.24
N THR A 352 3.32 87.58 -20.49
CA THR A 352 4.10 88.09 -21.62
C THR A 352 3.56 87.69 -22.99
N HIS A 353 2.79 86.59 -23.04
CA HIS A 353 2.14 86.08 -24.24
C HIS A 353 0.63 86.36 -24.25
N LEU A 354 0.12 87.16 -23.33
CA LEU A 354 -1.30 87.47 -23.26
C LEU A 354 -1.71 88.37 -24.44
N LEU A 355 -2.61 87.87 -25.28
CA LEU A 355 -3.18 88.59 -26.42
C LEU A 355 -4.43 89.38 -26.04
N GLY A 356 -5.18 88.92 -25.03
CA GLY A 356 -6.37 89.62 -24.58
C GLY A 356 -7.09 88.93 -23.42
N ILE A 357 -7.92 89.68 -22.72
CA ILE A 357 -8.79 89.21 -21.63
C ILE A 357 -10.23 89.54 -22.02
N GLY A 358 -11.12 88.56 -21.98
CA GLY A 358 -12.55 88.72 -22.24
C GLY A 358 -13.40 88.01 -21.19
N GLY A 359 -14.73 88.08 -21.34
CA GLY A 359 -15.69 87.48 -20.39
C GLY A 359 -15.53 85.96 -20.20
N PHE A 360 -14.95 85.27 -21.19
CA PHE A 360 -14.77 83.83 -21.19
C PHE A 360 -13.33 83.37 -20.89
N GLY A 361 -12.48 84.28 -20.38
CA GLY A 361 -11.11 83.96 -19.95
C GLY A 361 -10.03 84.74 -20.68
N ARG A 362 -8.81 84.18 -20.69
CA ARG A 362 -7.59 84.83 -21.20
C ARG A 362 -7.12 84.14 -22.48
N VAL A 363 -6.74 84.91 -23.49
CA VAL A 363 -6.19 84.41 -24.76
C VAL A 363 -4.69 84.63 -24.78
N TYR A 364 -3.92 83.58 -25.02
CA TYR A 364 -2.47 83.61 -25.08
C TYR A 364 -1.96 83.28 -26.48
N LYS A 365 -0.88 83.92 -26.90
CA LYS A 365 -0.12 83.53 -28.09
C LYS A 365 0.66 82.27 -27.74
N GLY A 366 0.59 81.27 -28.60
CA GLY A 366 1.40 80.06 -28.48
C GLY A 366 2.03 79.66 -29.80
N ILE A 367 3.15 78.94 -29.74
CA ILE A 367 3.79 78.36 -30.92
C ILE A 367 3.79 76.84 -30.76
N LEU A 368 3.05 76.15 -31.62
CA LEU A 368 2.95 74.69 -31.56
C LEU A 368 4.25 74.04 -32.08
N PRO A 369 4.80 73.02 -31.38
CA PRO A 369 6.04 72.36 -31.78
C PRO A 369 5.91 71.45 -33.01
N VAL A 370 4.70 71.15 -33.46
CA VAL A 370 4.46 70.16 -34.53
C VAL A 370 4.90 70.75 -35.87
N SER A 371 6.06 70.29 -36.37
CA SER A 371 6.69 70.40 -37.70
C SER A 371 6.71 71.73 -38.48
N THR A 372 5.86 72.72 -38.19
CA THR A 372 5.70 73.97 -38.97
C THR A 372 5.79 75.25 -38.13
N ARG A 373 6.09 75.19 -36.83
CA ARG A 373 6.10 76.37 -35.91
C ARG A 373 4.84 77.24 -36.11
N MET A 374 3.68 76.61 -36.11
CA MET A 374 2.41 77.30 -36.31
C MET A 374 2.11 78.19 -35.09
N GLU A 375 1.95 79.50 -35.34
CA GLU A 375 1.44 80.41 -34.33
C GLU A 375 -0.06 80.16 -34.13
N VAL A 376 -0.47 80.05 -32.88
CA VAL A 376 -1.86 79.82 -32.49
C VAL A 376 -2.26 80.77 -31.36
N ALA A 377 -3.56 81.07 -31.29
CA ALA A 377 -4.15 81.70 -30.12
C ALA A 377 -4.77 80.61 -29.23
N VAL A 378 -4.30 80.50 -27.99
CA VAL A 378 -4.79 79.53 -26.99
C VAL A 378 -5.64 80.28 -25.98
N LYS A 379 -6.97 80.10 -26.05
CA LYS A 379 -7.91 80.68 -25.09
C LYS A 379 -8.04 79.74 -23.87
N LYS A 380 -7.62 80.22 -22.70
CA LYS A 380 -7.74 79.54 -21.40
C LYS A 380 -8.97 80.06 -20.67
N VAL A 381 -9.93 79.18 -20.44
CA VAL A 381 -11.18 79.50 -19.74
C VAL A 381 -10.90 79.67 -18.24
N ALA A 382 -11.43 80.75 -17.64
CA ALA A 382 -11.38 80.96 -16.19
C ALA A 382 -12.41 80.08 -15.48
N HIS A 383 -12.09 79.60 -14.27
CA HIS A 383 -12.93 78.64 -13.53
C HIS A 383 -14.22 79.30 -12.96
N ASP A 384 -14.33 80.62 -13.09
CA ASP A 384 -15.26 81.50 -12.41
C ASP A 384 -16.46 81.92 -13.31
N SER A 385 -16.45 81.51 -14.58
CA SER A 385 -17.52 81.82 -15.54
C SER A 385 -18.76 80.99 -15.24
N LYS A 386 -19.86 81.66 -14.86
CA LYS A 386 -21.19 81.05 -14.66
C LYS A 386 -21.91 80.67 -15.97
N GLN A 387 -21.24 80.83 -17.11
CA GLN A 387 -21.72 80.49 -18.44
C GLN A 387 -20.83 79.38 -19.01
N GLY A 388 -21.44 78.23 -19.29
CA GLY A 388 -20.76 76.95 -19.53
C GLY A 388 -20.03 76.84 -20.87
N ILE A 389 -19.29 75.74 -21.03
CA ILE A 389 -18.52 75.33 -22.22
C ILE A 389 -19.29 75.45 -23.55
N LYS A 390 -20.63 75.35 -23.53
CA LYS A 390 -21.48 75.52 -24.72
C LYS A 390 -21.49 76.93 -25.30
N GLU A 391 -21.41 77.99 -24.50
CA GLU A 391 -21.39 79.38 -25.02
C GLU A 391 -20.00 79.76 -25.55
N PHE A 392 -18.93 79.16 -25.00
CA PHE A 392 -17.56 79.35 -25.47
C PHE A 392 -17.35 78.95 -26.93
N ILE A 393 -17.98 77.86 -27.37
CA ILE A 393 -17.89 77.34 -28.74
C ILE A 393 -18.64 78.25 -29.73
N SER A 394 -19.73 78.88 -29.31
CA SER A 394 -20.54 79.76 -30.17
C SER A 394 -19.85 81.08 -30.54
N GLU A 395 -18.81 81.48 -29.81
CA GLU A 395 -18.07 82.74 -30.05
C GLU A 395 -16.91 82.57 -31.05
N THR A 396 -16.50 81.32 -31.34
CA THR A 396 -15.44 81.00 -32.32
C THR A 396 -15.93 80.84 -33.76
N GLU A 397 -17.22 80.99 -34.02
CA GLU A 397 -17.87 80.82 -35.34
C GLU A 397 -18.27 82.15 -36.03
N ARG A 398 -17.68 83.28 -35.65
CA ARG A 398 -17.93 84.58 -36.32
C ARG A 398 -16.69 85.22 -36.92
#